data_AF-A0A1B6KXG1-F1
#
_entry.id   AF-A0A1B6KXG1-F1
#
_cell.length_a   1.000
_cell.length_b   1.000
_cell.length_c   1.000
_cell.angle_alpha   90.00
_cell.angle_beta   90.00
_cell.angle_gamma   90.00
#
_symmetry.space_group_name_H-M   'P 1'
#
loop_
_entity.id
_entity.type
_entity.pdbx_description
1 polymer ?
#
loop_
_entity_poly.entity_id
_entity_poly.type
_entity_poly.pdbx_seq_one_letter_code
_entity_poly.pdbx_strand_id
1 'polypeptide(L)'
;LLAGTNNIGDHDPSQLSIIHGLKALLTLQTDTNVIINSVPYRYDLNHLNDVIFYANLAIAKLIRDYKGKLRLTYGELNCILNRSHYTRHGLHLNKCGKKVLSCAIVKTVNSRVQSSVHPSSGPCPALSADA
;
A
#
# COMPACT_ATOMS: atom_id res chain seq x y z
N LEU A 1 2.98 -2.63 5.07
CA LEU A 1 1.88 -3.44 5.64
C LEU A 1 1.27 -4.28 4.52
N LEU A 2 1.16 -5.59 4.77
CA LEU A 2 0.47 -6.58 3.95
C LEU A 2 -0.48 -7.31 4.92
N ALA A 3 -1.76 -6.98 4.90
CA ALA A 3 -2.74 -7.47 5.87
C ALA A 3 -4.15 -7.39 5.30
N GLY A 4 -5.13 -7.95 6.01
CA GLY A 4 -6.56 -7.77 5.73
C GLY A 4 -7.26 -8.99 5.14
N THR A 5 -6.55 -9.91 4.46
CA THR A 5 -7.18 -11.11 3.84
C THR A 5 -7.90 -12.01 4.86
N ASN A 6 -7.39 -12.08 6.09
CA ASN A 6 -7.94 -12.92 7.16
C ASN A 6 -9.17 -12.29 7.83
N ASN A 7 -9.40 -10.99 7.62
CA ASN A 7 -10.50 -10.24 8.25
C ASN A 7 -11.72 -10.13 7.32
N ILE A 8 -11.68 -10.78 6.16
CA ILE A 8 -12.76 -10.77 5.17
C ILE A 8 -13.41 -12.15 5.13
N GLY A 9 -14.66 -12.21 5.58
CA GLY A 9 -15.53 -13.38 5.59
C GLY A 9 -17.00 -12.99 5.59
N ASP A 10 -17.88 -13.97 5.40
CA ASP A 10 -19.32 -13.76 5.11
C ASP A 10 -20.13 -13.10 6.24
N HIS A 11 -19.58 -13.04 7.46
CA HIS A 11 -20.28 -12.55 8.65
C HIS A 11 -19.58 -11.41 9.37
N ASP A 12 -18.44 -10.94 8.84
CA ASP A 12 -17.63 -9.92 9.49
C ASP A 12 -17.85 -8.58 8.79
N PRO A 13 -18.10 -7.45 9.49
CA PRO A 13 -18.00 -6.12 8.91
C PRO A 13 -16.53 -5.79 8.61
N SER A 14 -15.94 -6.56 7.71
CA SER A 14 -14.53 -6.59 7.34
C SER A 14 -13.98 -5.22 6.92
N GLN A 15 -14.81 -4.41 6.26
CA GLN A 15 -14.47 -3.03 5.94
C GLN A 15 -14.30 -2.17 7.20
N LEU A 16 -15.14 -2.34 8.22
CA LEU A 16 -15.04 -1.57 9.47
C LEU A 16 -13.80 -1.95 10.26
N SER A 17 -13.48 -3.24 10.37
CA SER A 17 -12.31 -3.70 11.14
C SER A 17 -10.99 -3.25 10.50
N ILE A 18 -10.87 -3.34 9.17
CA ILE A 18 -9.69 -2.87 8.44
C ILE A 18 -9.53 -1.35 8.56
N ILE A 19 -10.62 -0.60 8.39
CA ILE A 19 -10.58 0.87 8.52
C ILE A 19 -10.27 1.30 9.95
N HIS A 20 -10.80 0.61 10.97
CA HIS A 20 -10.47 0.90 12.37
C HIS A 20 -8.98 0.68 12.63
N GLY A 21 -8.44 -0.47 12.24
CA GLY A 21 -7.00 -0.76 12.38
C GLY A 21 -6.12 0.26 11.67
N LEU A 22 -6.53 0.67 10.46
CA LEU A 22 -5.81 1.71 9.73
C LEU A 22 -5.90 3.07 10.44
N LYS A 23 -7.08 3.50 10.91
CA LYS A 23 -7.21 4.74 11.68
C LYS A 23 -6.32 4.74 12.93
N ALA A 24 -6.24 3.63 13.65
CA ALA A 24 -5.35 3.50 14.80
C ALA A 24 -3.87 3.61 14.42
N LEU A 25 -3.47 3.13 13.24
CA LEU A 25 -2.12 3.35 12.73
C LEU A 25 -1.89 4.82 12.34
N LEU A 26 -2.90 5.49 11.78
CA LEU A 26 -2.80 6.88 11.33
C LEU A 26 -2.65 7.91 12.46
N THR A 27 -2.97 7.54 13.71
CA THR A 27 -2.75 8.40 14.89
C THR A 27 -1.31 8.39 15.38
N LEU A 28 -0.46 7.48 14.87
CA LEU A 28 0.94 7.41 15.25
C LEU A 28 1.67 8.68 14.80
N GLN A 29 2.39 9.32 15.72
CA GLN A 29 3.21 10.50 15.45
C GLN A 29 4.67 10.13 15.19
N THR A 30 4.91 9.15 14.32
CA THR A 30 6.27 8.74 13.94
C THR A 30 6.68 9.38 12.62
N ASP A 31 7.98 9.64 12.44
CA ASP A 31 8.53 9.99 11.12
C ASP A 31 8.91 8.70 10.39
N THR A 32 7.92 8.03 9.82
CA THR A 32 8.11 6.75 9.12
C THR A 32 7.41 6.76 7.78
N ASN A 33 8.08 6.22 6.76
CA ASN A 33 7.47 5.93 5.48
C ASN A 33 6.69 4.62 5.58
N VAL A 34 5.37 4.68 5.42
CA VAL A 34 4.50 3.50 5.51
C VAL A 34 3.94 3.18 4.13
N ILE A 35 4.23 1.98 3.64
CA ILE A 35 3.59 1.43 2.44
C ILE A 35 2.43 0.56 2.89
N ILE A 36 1.21 0.92 2.51
CA ILE A 36 -0.02 0.15 2.74
C ILE A 36 -0.42 -0.45 1.40
N ASN A 37 -0.45 -1.78 1.33
CA ASN A 37 -0.87 -2.45 0.11
C ASN A 37 -2.36 -2.77 0.15
N SER A 38 -2.99 -2.80 -1.02
CA SER A 38 -4.35 -3.30 -1.18
C SER A 38 -4.46 -4.74 -0.71
N VAL A 39 -5.64 -5.12 -0.22
CA VAL A 39 -5.96 -6.50 0.09
C VAL A 39 -6.06 -7.25 -1.25
N PRO A 40 -5.27 -8.32 -1.47
CA PRO A 40 -5.34 -9.08 -2.71
C PRO A 40 -6.68 -9.82 -2.82
N TYR A 41 -7.18 -9.95 -4.05
CA TYR A 41 -8.33 -10.79 -4.36
C TYR A 41 -8.10 -12.25 -3.94
N ARG A 42 -9.20 -12.87 -3.51
CA ARG A 42 -9.27 -14.27 -3.13
C ARG A 42 -9.83 -15.07 -4.28
N TYR A 43 -9.06 -16.08 -4.70
CA TYR A 43 -9.48 -17.02 -5.73
C TYR A 43 -10.03 -18.33 -5.17
N ASP A 44 -9.88 -18.52 -3.86
CA ASP A 44 -10.54 -19.59 -3.11
C ASP A 44 -12.01 -19.25 -2.80
N LEU A 45 -12.31 -17.97 -2.58
CA LEU A 45 -13.66 -17.44 -2.31
C LEU A 45 -13.93 -16.19 -3.18
N ASN A 46 -14.23 -16.41 -4.46
CA ASN A 46 -14.38 -15.32 -5.44
C ASN A 46 -15.49 -14.32 -5.07
N HIS A 47 -16.55 -14.75 -4.38
CA HIS A 47 -17.67 -13.89 -3.98
C HIS A 47 -17.26 -12.79 -2.99
N LEU A 48 -16.12 -12.95 -2.31
CA LEU A 48 -15.58 -11.92 -1.41
C LEU A 48 -14.85 -10.80 -2.15
N ASN A 49 -14.59 -10.93 -3.47
CA ASN A 49 -13.78 -9.95 -4.20
C ASN A 49 -14.47 -8.59 -4.36
N ASP A 50 -15.80 -8.55 -4.40
CA ASP A 50 -16.54 -7.28 -4.40
C ASP A 50 -16.33 -6.54 -3.06
N VAL A 51 -16.39 -7.28 -1.95
CA VAL A 51 -16.13 -6.73 -0.62
C VAL A 51 -14.69 -6.24 -0.51
N ILE A 52 -13.72 -7.01 -1.02
CA ILE A 52 -12.30 -6.64 -1.10
C ILE A 52 -12.13 -5.35 -1.92
N PHE A 53 -12.80 -5.25 -3.06
CA PHE A 53 -12.73 -4.07 -3.92
C PHE A 53 -13.20 -2.80 -3.20
N TYR A 54 -14.37 -2.85 -2.55
CA TYR A 54 -14.88 -1.70 -1.80
C TYR A 54 -14.02 -1.36 -0.57
N ALA A 55 -13.48 -2.38 0.13
CA ALA A 55 -12.53 -2.16 1.21
C ALA A 55 -11.27 -1.42 0.72
N ASN A 56 -10.71 -1.84 -0.41
CA ASN A 56 -9.53 -1.23 -1.02
C ASN A 56 -9.80 0.21 -1.47
N LEU A 57 -10.98 0.49 -2.05
CA LEU A 57 -11.39 1.86 -2.36
C LEU A 57 -11.45 2.75 -1.11
N ALA A 58 -12.01 2.24 0.00
CA ALA A 58 -12.08 2.98 1.26
C ALA A 58 -10.68 3.24 1.84
N ILE A 59 -9.78 2.25 1.81
CA ILE A 59 -8.37 2.38 2.23
C ILE A 59 -7.66 3.44 1.39
N ALA A 60 -7.76 3.35 0.05
CA ALA A 60 -7.12 4.28 -0.86
C ALA A 60 -7.61 5.72 -0.65
N LYS A 61 -8.92 5.90 -0.45
CA LYS A 61 -9.50 7.20 -0.10
C LYS A 61 -8.94 7.73 1.22
N LEU A 62 -8.93 6.90 2.26
CA LEU A 62 -8.43 7.32 3.58
C LEU A 62 -6.95 7.74 3.53
N ILE A 63 -6.12 7.00 2.79
CA ILE A 63 -4.69 7.33 2.61
C ILE A 63 -4.52 8.64 1.84
N ARG A 64 -5.28 8.84 0.75
CA ARG A 64 -5.21 10.07 -0.05
C ARG A 64 -5.63 11.30 0.74
N ASP A 65 -6.66 11.16 1.56
CA ASP A 65 -7.25 12.27 2.30
C ASP A 65 -6.49 12.55 3.62
N TYR A 66 -5.53 11.70 4.00
CA TYR A 66 -4.72 11.86 5.20
C TYR A 66 -3.77 13.07 5.12
N LYS A 67 -3.77 13.89 6.18
CA LYS A 67 -2.96 15.12 6.31
C LYS A 67 -2.02 15.11 7.52
N GLY A 68 -1.76 13.94 8.12
CA GLY A 68 -0.89 13.82 9.28
C GLY A 68 0.59 13.69 8.93
N LYS A 69 1.42 13.36 9.93
CA LYS A 69 2.88 13.33 9.82
C LYS A 69 3.42 12.09 9.06
N LEU A 70 2.65 10.99 9.02
CA LEU A 70 3.09 9.78 8.35
C LEU A 70 3.19 9.97 6.84
N ARG A 71 4.29 9.49 6.25
CA ARG A 71 4.49 9.48 4.81
C ARG A 71 3.89 8.20 4.23
N LEU A 72 2.66 8.29 3.74
CA LEU A 72 1.90 7.14 3.26
C LEU A 72 2.10 6.87 1.76
N THR A 73 2.19 5.60 1.40
CA THR A 73 2.12 5.13 0.03
C THR A 73 1.08 4.02 -0.07
N TYR A 74 0.17 4.12 -1.03
CA TYR A 74 -0.74 3.03 -1.35
C TYR A 74 -0.18 2.17 -2.48
N GLY A 75 -0.09 0.86 -2.28
CA GLY A 75 0.36 -0.11 -3.27
C GLY A 75 -0.81 -0.95 -3.79
N GLU A 76 -1.19 -0.78 -5.05
CA GLU A 76 -2.31 -1.55 -5.63
C GLU A 76 -1.84 -2.91 -6.14
N LEU A 77 -2.07 -3.96 -5.35
CA LEU A 77 -1.69 -5.33 -5.67
C LEU A 77 -2.58 -5.98 -6.72
N ASN A 78 -3.86 -5.61 -6.81
CA ASN A 78 -4.81 -6.26 -7.71
C ASN A 78 -4.59 -5.89 -9.19
N CYS A 79 -3.79 -4.86 -9.47
CA CYS A 79 -3.34 -4.53 -10.82
C CYS A 79 -2.15 -5.38 -11.29
N ILE A 80 -1.43 -6.04 -10.38
CA ILE A 80 -0.21 -6.80 -10.68
C ILE A 80 -0.33 -8.30 -10.36
N LEU A 81 -1.23 -8.67 -9.45
CA LEU A 81 -1.53 -10.05 -9.10
C LEU A 81 -2.75 -10.53 -9.89
N ASN A 82 -2.69 -11.77 -10.39
CA ASN A 82 -3.78 -12.44 -11.07
C ASN A 82 -3.83 -13.91 -10.61
N ARG A 83 -4.83 -14.68 -11.04
CA ARG A 83 -5.06 -16.07 -10.60
C ARG A 83 -3.81 -16.97 -10.70
N SER A 84 -3.00 -16.79 -11.74
CA SER A 84 -1.80 -17.59 -11.99
C SER A 84 -0.68 -17.36 -10.96
N HIS A 85 -0.77 -16.29 -10.17
CA HIS A 85 0.19 -15.94 -9.12
C HIS A 85 -0.13 -16.60 -7.77
N TYR A 86 -1.24 -17.33 -7.67
CA TYR A 86 -1.68 -18.00 -6.44
C TYR A 86 -1.43 -19.50 -6.51
N THR A 87 -1.38 -20.13 -5.34
CA THR A 87 -1.40 -21.59 -5.20
C THR A 87 -2.69 -22.17 -5.80
N ARG A 88 -2.73 -23.50 -5.96
CA ARG A 88 -3.95 -24.19 -6.42
C ARG A 88 -5.17 -23.82 -5.58
N HIS A 89 -4.97 -23.62 -4.27
CA HIS A 89 -6.04 -23.31 -3.33
C HIS A 89 -6.65 -21.93 -3.58
N GLY A 90 -5.88 -20.94 -4.06
CA GLY A 90 -6.40 -19.62 -4.44
C GLY A 90 -6.24 -18.51 -3.40
N LEU A 91 -5.80 -18.84 -2.17
CA LEU A 91 -5.53 -17.86 -1.11
C LEU A 91 -4.06 -17.41 -1.06
N HIS A 92 -3.13 -18.37 -0.96
CA HIS A 92 -1.71 -18.06 -0.81
C HIS A 92 -1.00 -17.85 -2.14
N LEU A 93 0.03 -17.00 -2.18
CA LEU A 93 0.87 -16.80 -3.36
C LEU A 93 1.78 -17.99 -3.64
N ASN A 94 1.88 -18.38 -4.90
CA ASN A 94 2.86 -19.36 -5.35
C ASN A 94 4.26 -18.72 -5.52
N LYS A 95 5.24 -19.46 -6.04
CA LYS A 95 6.61 -18.94 -6.24
C LYS A 95 6.65 -17.73 -7.18
N CYS A 96 5.89 -17.77 -8.28
CA CYS A 96 5.79 -16.67 -9.23
C CYS A 96 5.15 -15.44 -8.57
N GLY A 97 4.01 -15.61 -7.89
CA GLY A 97 3.34 -14.50 -7.19
C GLY A 97 4.18 -13.86 -6.10
N LYS A 98 4.94 -14.65 -5.33
CA LYS A 98 5.91 -14.11 -4.37
C LYS A 98 6.96 -13.24 -5.05
N LYS A 99 7.50 -13.68 -6.19
CA LYS A 99 8.48 -12.90 -6.96
C LYS A 99 7.88 -11.59 -7.47
N VAL A 100 6.67 -11.61 -8.02
CA VAL A 100 5.96 -10.42 -8.49
C VAL A 100 5.75 -9.42 -7.34
N LEU A 101 5.26 -9.89 -6.20
CA LEU A 101 5.05 -9.05 -5.01
C LEU A 101 6.38 -8.45 -4.52
N SER A 102 7.44 -9.25 -4.41
CA SER A 102 8.76 -8.76 -3.99
C SER A 102 9.30 -7.69 -4.94
N CYS A 103 9.18 -7.89 -6.26
CA CYS A 103 9.58 -6.88 -7.24
C CYS A 103 8.79 -5.57 -7.09
N ALA A 104 7.48 -5.64 -6.83
CA ALA A 104 6.67 -4.46 -6.59
C ALA A 104 7.11 -3.70 -5.33
N ILE A 105 7.33 -4.42 -4.22
CA ILE A 105 7.80 -3.81 -2.96
C ILE A 105 9.16 -3.14 -3.15
N VAL A 106 10.12 -3.81 -3.79
CA VAL A 106 11.46 -3.24 -4.05
C VAL A 106 11.35 -1.97 -4.90
N LYS A 107 10.53 -1.99 -5.95
CA LYS A 107 10.30 -0.79 -6.78
C LYS A 107 9.74 0.38 -5.96
N THR A 108 8.75 0.12 -5.12
CA THR A 108 8.15 1.16 -4.27
C THR A 108 9.12 1.68 -3.21
N VAL A 109 9.93 0.82 -2.60
CA VAL A 109 10.94 1.26 -1.62
C VAL A 109 12.00 2.10 -2.30
N ASN A 110 12.54 1.64 -3.44
CA ASN A 110 13.58 2.37 -4.16
C ASN A 110 13.12 3.75 -4.64
N SER A 111 11.89 3.88 -5.14
CA SER A 111 11.36 5.19 -5.57
C SER A 111 11.25 6.17 -4.40
N ARG A 112 10.93 5.68 -3.20
CA ARG A 112 10.86 6.50 -1.98
C ARG A 112 12.23 6.87 -1.44
N VAL A 113 13.18 5.95 -1.43
CA VAL A 113 14.57 6.23 -1.03
C VAL A 113 15.18 7.29 -1.95
N GLN A 114 15.01 7.17 -3.26
CA GLN A 114 15.52 8.15 -4.23
C GLN A 114 14.86 9.54 -4.06
N SER A 115 13.56 9.57 -3.82
CA SER A 115 12.83 10.83 -3.55
C SER A 115 13.28 11.52 -2.27
N SER A 116 13.77 10.78 -1.27
CA SER A 116 14.32 11.35 -0.03
C SER A 116 15.79 11.79 -0.12
N VAL A 117 16.53 11.36 -1.14
CA VAL A 117 17.96 11.73 -1.35
C VAL A 117 18.10 13.01 -2.19
N HIS A 118 17.00 13.55 -2.74
CA HIS A 118 16.99 14.88 -3.38
C HIS A 118 16.11 15.90 -2.64
N PRO A 119 16.51 16.39 -1.45
CA PRO A 119 16.07 17.68 -0.97
C PRO A 119 17.00 18.77 -1.52
N SER A 120 16.45 19.69 -2.33
CA SER A 120 17.01 20.98 -2.73
C SER A 120 18.45 21.02 -3.31
N SER A 121 18.58 20.86 -4.63
CA SER A 121 19.50 21.74 -5.37
C SER A 121 18.74 23.04 -5.65
N GLY A 122 18.71 23.95 -4.66
CA GLY A 122 18.40 25.34 -4.95
C GLY A 122 19.43 25.88 -5.94
N PRO A 123 19.07 26.81 -6.85
CA PRO A 123 20.07 27.46 -7.67
C PRO A 123 21.12 28.11 -6.77
N CYS A 124 22.41 27.81 -7.02
CA CYS A 124 23.52 28.53 -6.39
C CYS A 124 23.24 30.03 -6.49
N PRO A 125 23.31 30.80 -5.39
CA PRO A 125 23.24 32.25 -5.50
C PRO A 125 24.44 32.71 -6.33
N ALA A 126 24.16 33.38 -7.44
CA ALA A 126 25.17 34.10 -8.19
C ALA A 126 25.84 35.10 -7.24
N LEU A 127 27.16 35.01 -7.13
CA LEU A 127 28.00 36.00 -6.50
C LEU A 127 27.64 37.38 -7.06
N SER A 128 27.15 38.28 -6.21
CA SER A 128 27.12 39.71 -6.50
C SER A 128 28.56 40.17 -6.65
N ALA A 129 28.94 40.52 -7.88
CA ALA A 129 30.16 41.28 -8.11
C ALA A 129 29.87 42.74 -7.72
N ASP A 130 30.54 43.19 -6.67
CA ASP A 130 30.73 44.61 -6.39
C ASP A 130 31.44 45.27 -7.59
N ALA A 131 30.85 46.35 -8.10
CA ALA A 131 31.51 47.40 -8.87
C ALA A 131 30.68 48.70 -8.76
#